data_AF-A0A662C6N3-F1
#
_entry.id   AF-A0A662C6N3-F1
#
_cell.length_a   1.000
_cell.length_b   1.000
_cell.length_c   1.000
_cell.angle_alpha   90.00
_cell.angle_beta   90.00
_cell.angle_gamma   90.00
#
_symmetry.space_group_name_H-M   'P 1'
#
loop_
_entity.id
_entity.type
_entity.pdbx_description
1 polymer ?
#
loop_
_entity_poly.entity_id
_entity_poly.type
_entity_poly.pdbx_seq_one_letter_code
_entity_poly.pdbx_strand_id
1 'polypeptide(L)'
;MFNIKAFKYIFLLIIFFVQIVFINSCAESNDKNILNEGEIEFEIKYLENERENPLISLLPRKMITIFKNNSTHSLIEGFWGTFKLIYITNHLKGQNVTLFQILDKKYMYLADTSAAPFGYESVTDVKFSFTEEVKNIAGYECNHAFAIFPSSSDTVEVYYTDQLDIKNP
;
A
#
# COMPACT_ATOMS: atom_id res chain seq x y z
N MET A 1 42.61 -32.88 -43.81
CA MET A 1 42.03 -33.98 -42.98
C MET A 1 41.57 -33.36 -41.67
N PHE A 2 40.30 -32.94 -41.59
CA PHE A 2 39.76 -32.23 -40.43
C PHE A 2 39.68 -33.18 -39.23
N ASN A 3 40.27 -32.79 -38.10
CA ASN A 3 40.45 -33.67 -36.95
C ASN A 3 39.13 -33.75 -36.14
N ILE A 4 38.25 -34.68 -36.54
CA ILE A 4 36.89 -34.89 -35.99
C ILE A 4 36.90 -35.03 -34.46
N LYS A 5 38.00 -35.53 -33.88
CA LYS A 5 38.16 -35.63 -32.42
C LYS A 5 38.23 -34.25 -31.76
N ALA A 6 38.99 -33.30 -32.32
CA ALA A 6 39.11 -31.95 -31.78
C ALA A 6 37.77 -31.19 -31.82
N PHE A 7 36.99 -31.37 -32.89
CA PHE A 7 35.65 -30.79 -33.01
C PHE A 7 34.69 -31.32 -31.95
N LYS A 8 34.79 -32.62 -31.62
CA LYS A 8 33.95 -33.25 -30.58
C LYS A 8 34.29 -32.75 -29.17
N TYR A 9 35.56 -32.48 -28.87
CA TYR A 9 35.98 -31.90 -27.58
C TYR A 9 35.55 -30.44 -27.43
N ILE A 10 35.64 -29.65 -28.52
CA ILE A 10 35.16 -28.26 -28.53
C ILE A 10 33.63 -28.21 -28.31
N PHE A 11 32.88 -29.09 -28.98
CA PHE A 11 31.43 -29.17 -28.80
C PHE A 11 31.02 -29.58 -27.37
N LEU A 12 31.75 -30.51 -26.75
CA LEU A 12 31.55 -30.91 -25.35
C LEU A 12 31.86 -29.78 -24.36
N LEU A 13 32.91 -28.99 -24.61
CA LEU A 13 33.25 -27.81 -23.80
C LEU A 13 32.18 -26.71 -23.88
N ILE A 14 31.61 -26.49 -25.06
CA ILE A 14 30.53 -25.50 -25.25
C ILE A 14 29.27 -25.93 -24.48
N ILE A 15 28.89 -27.21 -24.54
CA ILE A 15 27.74 -27.72 -23.78
C ILE A 15 27.94 -27.55 -22.28
N PHE A 16 29.15 -27.83 -21.78
CA PHE A 16 29.49 -27.67 -20.37
C PHE A 16 29.46 -26.20 -19.94
N PHE A 17 29.94 -25.28 -20.78
CA PHE A 17 29.90 -23.85 -20.52
C PHE A 17 28.47 -23.30 -20.51
N VAL A 18 27.61 -23.76 -21.44
CA VAL A 18 26.20 -23.38 -21.48
C VAL A 18 25.47 -23.85 -20.22
N GLN A 19 25.76 -25.05 -19.71
CA GLN A 19 25.19 -25.55 -18.46
C GLN A 19 25.56 -24.66 -17.26
N ILE A 20 26.79 -24.15 -17.19
CA ILE A 20 27.26 -23.25 -16.12
C ILE A 20 26.54 -21.89 -16.12
N VAL A 21 26.15 -21.39 -17.29
CA VAL A 21 25.41 -20.12 -17.39
C VAL A 21 23.97 -20.27 -16.88
N PHE A 22 23.33 -21.42 -17.10
CA PHE A 22 21.95 -21.65 -16.65
C PHE A 22 21.81 -21.79 -15.12
N ILE A 23 22.84 -22.29 -14.40
CA ILE A 23 22.77 -22.45 -12.93
C ILE A 23 22.89 -21.14 -12.14
N ASN A 24 23.36 -20.05 -12.76
CA ASN A 24 23.53 -18.76 -12.07
C ASN A 24 22.43 -17.73 -12.38
N SER A 25 21.44 -18.07 -13.22
CA SER A 25 20.41 -17.13 -13.66
C SER A 25 19.21 -17.01 -12.70
N CYS A 26 19.12 -17.87 -11.68
CA CYS A 26 18.10 -17.79 -10.62
C CYS A 26 18.76 -17.51 -9.28
N ALA A 27 19.39 -16.35 -9.16
CA ALA A 27 19.61 -15.74 -7.85
C ALA A 27 18.38 -14.87 -7.56
N GLU A 28 17.42 -15.43 -6.82
CA GLU A 28 16.34 -14.64 -6.23
C GLU A 28 17.00 -13.74 -5.18
N SER A 29 17.13 -12.46 -5.50
CA SER A 29 17.73 -11.48 -4.61
C SER A 29 16.86 -11.38 -3.36
N ASN A 30 17.40 -11.79 -2.22
CA ASN A 30 16.82 -11.62 -0.87
C ASN A 30 16.68 -10.16 -0.42
N ASP A 31 16.83 -9.19 -1.33
CA ASP A 31 16.41 -7.83 -1.04
C ASP A 31 14.90 -7.86 -0.91
N LYS A 32 14.39 -7.43 0.26
CA LYS A 32 13.01 -6.98 0.38
C LYS A 32 12.84 -5.93 -0.72
N ASN A 33 12.26 -6.31 -1.86
CA ASN A 33 12.05 -5.41 -2.98
C ASN A 33 10.99 -4.41 -2.53
N ILE A 34 11.45 -3.31 -1.90
CA ILE A 34 10.59 -2.22 -1.48
C ILE A 34 9.99 -1.64 -2.75
N LEU A 35 8.67 -1.78 -2.90
CA LEU A 35 7.97 -1.23 -4.05
C LEU A 35 7.82 0.27 -3.87
N ASN A 36 8.24 1.03 -4.87
CA ASN A 36 8.16 2.49 -4.86
C ASN A 36 6.89 3.02 -5.55
N GLU A 37 6.14 2.17 -6.26
CA GLU A 37 4.88 2.53 -6.90
C GLU A 37 3.90 1.35 -6.93
N GLY A 38 2.60 1.65 -6.93
CA GLY A 38 1.56 0.64 -6.98
C GLY A 38 0.17 1.17 -6.61
N GLU A 39 -0.78 0.23 -6.50
CA GLU A 39 -2.17 0.48 -6.11
C GLU A 39 -2.56 -0.48 -4.98
N ILE A 40 -3.25 0.05 -3.97
CA ILE A 40 -3.79 -0.70 -2.83
C ILE A 40 -5.30 -0.52 -2.83
N GLU A 41 -6.03 -1.63 -2.82
CA GLU A 41 -7.48 -1.66 -2.72
C GLU A 41 -7.91 -2.08 -1.32
N PHE A 42 -8.66 -1.21 -0.64
CA PHE A 42 -9.19 -1.46 0.70
C PHE A 42 -10.70 -1.67 0.67
N GLU A 43 -11.16 -2.66 1.42
CA GLU A 43 -12.58 -2.84 1.75
C GLU A 43 -12.92 -2.01 2.99
N ILE A 44 -13.96 -1.18 2.90
CA ILE A 44 -14.48 -0.39 4.01
C ILE A 44 -15.62 -1.16 4.67
N LYS A 45 -15.48 -1.46 5.97
CA LYS A 45 -16.51 -2.09 6.79
C LYS A 45 -17.04 -1.10 7.82
N TYR A 46 -18.36 -0.98 7.86
CA TYR A 46 -19.07 -0.14 8.83
C TYR A 46 -19.45 -0.97 10.06
N LEU A 47 -19.40 -0.35 11.24
CA LEU A 47 -19.72 -1.01 12.52
C LEU A 47 -21.22 -1.28 12.66
N GLU A 48 -22.04 -0.30 12.25
CA GLU A 48 -23.49 -0.42 12.16
C GLU A 48 -23.89 -1.20 10.89
N ASN A 49 -25.06 -1.85 10.94
CA ASN A 49 -25.61 -2.55 9.78
C ASN A 49 -26.75 -1.78 9.12
N GLU A 50 -27.10 -2.14 7.88
CA GLU A 50 -28.14 -1.45 7.09
C GLU A 50 -29.54 -1.54 7.71
N ARG A 51 -29.80 -2.49 8.62
CA ARG A 51 -31.08 -2.59 9.32
C ARG A 51 -31.22 -1.53 10.41
N GLU A 52 -30.12 -1.20 11.08
CA GLU A 52 -30.04 -0.17 12.11
C GLU A 52 -29.96 1.22 11.47
N ASN A 53 -29.19 1.34 10.38
CA ASN A 53 -28.99 2.59 9.68
C ASN A 53 -29.03 2.39 8.16
N PRO A 54 -30.19 2.61 7.52
CA PRO A 54 -30.36 2.43 6.07
C PRO A 54 -29.41 3.28 5.22
N LEU A 55 -28.86 4.37 5.77
CA LEU A 55 -27.88 5.21 5.08
C LEU A 55 -26.56 4.49 4.84
N ILE A 56 -26.26 3.38 5.52
CA ILE A 56 -25.02 2.63 5.31
C ILE A 56 -24.97 1.98 3.92
N SER A 57 -26.13 1.59 3.38
CA SER A 57 -26.23 1.03 2.02
C SER A 57 -25.77 2.02 0.93
N LEU A 58 -25.76 3.30 1.28
CA LEU A 58 -25.41 4.42 0.42
C LEU A 58 -23.92 4.79 0.53
N LEU A 59 -23.23 4.33 1.58
CA LEU A 59 -21.86 4.72 1.82
C LEU A 59 -20.88 3.89 0.95
N PRO A 60 -19.76 4.48 0.53
CA PRO A 60 -18.71 3.79 -0.22
C PRO A 60 -18.17 2.57 0.54
N ARG A 61 -17.97 1.45 -0.17
CA ARG A 61 -17.40 0.21 0.43
C ARG A 61 -15.94 -0.04 0.05
N LYS A 62 -15.35 0.87 -0.71
CA LYS A 62 -14.01 0.71 -1.28
C LYS A 62 -13.23 2.01 -1.20
N MET A 63 -11.95 1.89 -0.89
CA MET A 63 -10.95 2.95 -1.06
C MET A 63 -9.84 2.44 -1.96
N ILE A 64 -9.40 3.25 -2.92
CA ILE A 64 -8.24 2.95 -3.77
C ILE A 64 -7.14 3.94 -3.41
N THR A 65 -5.97 3.43 -3.02
CA THR A 65 -4.77 4.23 -2.76
C THR A 65 -3.71 3.91 -3.79
N ILE A 66 -3.37 4.90 -4.61
CA ILE A 66 -2.23 4.82 -5.53
C ILE A 66 -1.05 5.49 -4.84
N PHE A 67 0.12 4.87 -4.89
CA PHE A 67 1.33 5.44 -4.32
C PHE A 67 2.46 5.46 -5.36
N LYS A 68 3.32 6.48 -5.25
CA LYS A 68 4.54 6.60 -6.03
C LYS A 68 5.54 7.51 -5.32
N ASN A 69 6.77 7.01 -5.12
CA ASN A 69 7.88 7.75 -4.52
C ASN A 69 7.45 8.47 -3.23
N ASN A 70 6.97 7.70 -2.25
CA ASN A 70 6.45 8.17 -0.98
C ASN A 70 5.16 9.01 -1.04
N SER A 71 4.69 9.46 -2.20
CA SER A 71 3.46 10.26 -2.33
C SER A 71 2.24 9.36 -2.57
N THR A 72 1.08 9.77 -2.09
CA THR A 72 -0.16 8.98 -2.15
C THR A 72 -1.32 9.76 -2.76
N HIS A 73 -2.23 9.04 -3.39
CA HIS A 73 -3.53 9.50 -3.85
C HIS A 73 -4.58 8.44 -3.48
N SER A 74 -5.37 8.74 -2.45
CA SER A 74 -6.44 7.87 -1.96
C SER A 74 -7.81 8.41 -2.42
N LEU A 75 -8.61 7.56 -3.07
CA LEU A 75 -9.94 7.85 -3.57
C LEU A 75 -10.98 6.98 -2.87
N ILE A 76 -11.96 7.63 -2.26
CA ILE A 76 -13.20 7.03 -1.78
C ILE A 76 -14.32 7.60 -2.64
N GLU A 77 -14.95 6.75 -3.45
CA GLU A 77 -16.02 7.14 -4.37
C GLU A 77 -17.30 6.36 -4.08
N GLY A 78 -18.41 7.09 -3.99
CA GLY A 78 -19.74 6.52 -3.81
C GLY A 78 -20.68 7.00 -4.90
N PHE A 79 -21.77 6.25 -5.08
CA PHE A 79 -22.93 6.70 -5.87
C PHE A 79 -22.60 7.20 -7.28
N TRP A 80 -21.96 6.38 -8.10
CA TRP A 80 -21.71 6.73 -9.51
C TRP A 80 -21.01 8.09 -9.67
N GLY A 81 -20.20 8.47 -8.67
CA GLY A 81 -19.43 9.71 -8.66
C GLY A 81 -20.13 10.94 -8.07
N THR A 82 -21.34 10.81 -7.49
CA THR A 82 -21.97 11.93 -6.78
C THR A 82 -21.33 12.20 -5.42
N PHE A 83 -20.58 11.26 -4.88
CA PHE A 83 -19.75 11.44 -3.69
C PHE A 83 -18.31 11.06 -4.03
N LYS A 84 -17.36 11.99 -3.82
CA LYS A 84 -15.93 11.70 -3.93
C LYS A 84 -15.18 12.36 -2.79
N LEU A 85 -14.31 11.60 -2.16
CA LEU A 85 -13.35 12.08 -1.18
C LEU A 85 -11.96 11.63 -1.63
N ILE A 86 -11.08 12.59 -1.85
CA ILE A 86 -9.73 12.36 -2.34
C ILE A 86 -8.74 12.94 -1.33
N TYR A 87 -7.80 12.11 -0.88
CA TYR A 87 -6.65 12.55 -0.09
C TYR A 87 -5.40 12.44 -0.96
N ILE A 88 -4.65 13.54 -1.05
CA ILE A 88 -3.40 13.60 -1.81
C ILE A 88 -2.30 14.06 -0.84
N THR A 89 -1.36 13.17 -0.58
CA THR A 89 -0.15 13.47 0.19
C THR A 89 1.00 13.60 -0.80
N ASN A 90 1.53 14.81 -0.98
CA ASN A 90 2.64 15.10 -1.88
C ASN A 90 3.88 15.50 -1.08
N HIS A 91 4.72 14.51 -0.76
CA HIS A 91 5.94 14.75 0.01
C HIS A 91 7.00 15.55 -0.76
N LEU A 92 7.01 15.49 -2.10
CA LEU A 92 7.91 16.32 -2.90
C LEU A 92 7.61 17.82 -2.74
N LYS A 93 6.35 18.16 -2.45
CA LYS A 93 5.90 19.55 -2.26
C LYS A 93 5.62 19.92 -0.80
N GLY A 94 5.66 18.95 0.12
CA GLY A 94 5.27 19.15 1.53
C GLY A 94 3.79 19.49 1.71
N GLN A 95 2.91 19.00 0.83
CA GLN A 95 1.50 19.40 0.79
C GLN A 95 0.56 18.21 0.96
N ASN A 96 -0.44 18.39 1.81
CA ASN A 96 -1.62 17.54 1.92
C ASN A 96 -2.82 18.28 1.32
N VAL A 97 -3.53 17.61 0.41
CA VAL A 97 -4.74 18.14 -0.22
C VAL A 97 -5.89 17.18 0.03
N THR A 98 -6.98 17.67 0.60
CA THR A 98 -8.25 16.94 0.62
C THR A 98 -9.21 17.58 -0.37
N LEU A 99 -9.72 16.79 -1.31
CA LEU A 99 -10.78 17.18 -2.22
C LEU A 99 -12.05 16.46 -1.82
N PHE A 100 -13.13 17.22 -1.66
CA PHE A 100 -14.42 16.66 -1.32
C PHE A 100 -15.46 17.13 -2.33
N GLN A 101 -16.16 16.19 -2.95
CA GLN A 101 -17.27 16.46 -3.86
C GLN A 101 -18.53 15.78 -3.35
N ILE A 102 -19.61 16.55 -3.29
CA ILE A 102 -20.96 16.05 -3.06
C ILE A 102 -21.90 16.72 -4.07
N LEU A 103 -22.55 15.91 -4.91
CA LEU A 103 -23.34 16.36 -6.05
C LEU A 103 -22.50 17.29 -6.97
N ASP A 104 -22.92 18.54 -7.10
CA ASP A 104 -22.29 19.61 -7.88
C ASP A 104 -21.29 20.45 -7.06
N LYS A 105 -21.28 20.30 -5.73
CA LYS A 105 -20.43 21.08 -4.84
C LYS A 105 -19.06 20.44 -4.70
N LYS A 106 -18.02 21.26 -4.86
CA LYS A 106 -16.62 20.85 -4.77
C LYS A 106 -15.90 21.72 -3.74
N TYR A 107 -15.18 21.07 -2.84
CA TYR A 107 -14.42 21.68 -1.77
C TYR A 107 -12.97 21.21 -1.85
N MET A 108 -12.07 22.10 -1.45
CA MET A 108 -10.64 21.84 -1.37
C MET A 108 -10.14 22.32 -0.01
N TYR A 109 -9.41 21.46 0.68
CA TYR A 109 -8.66 21.80 1.87
C TYR A 109 -7.18 21.59 1.60
N LEU A 110 -6.37 22.60 1.91
CA LEU A 110 -4.92 22.59 1.76
C LEU A 110 -4.29 22.64 3.14
N ALA A 111 -3.36 21.72 3.38
CA ALA A 111 -2.60 21.61 4.60
C ALA A 111 -1.14 21.26 4.30
N ASP A 112 -0.28 21.47 5.29
CA ASP A 112 1.08 20.93 5.26
C ASP A 112 1.06 19.41 5.53
N THR A 113 2.06 18.68 5.06
CA THR A 113 2.22 17.24 5.34
C THR A 113 2.26 16.87 6.82
N SER A 114 2.57 17.82 7.71
CA SER A 114 2.57 17.64 9.17
C SER A 114 1.20 17.79 9.83
N ALA A 115 0.21 18.36 9.13
CA ALA A 115 -1.12 18.60 9.67
C ALA A 115 -2.07 17.43 9.37
N ALA A 116 -3.02 17.21 10.27
CA ALA A 116 -4.05 16.19 10.10
C ALA A 116 -4.86 16.43 8.82
N PRO A 117 -5.18 15.38 8.04
CA PRO A 117 -6.08 15.50 6.90
C PRO A 117 -7.47 16.00 7.34
N PHE A 118 -8.19 16.66 6.43
CA PHE A 118 -9.57 17.11 6.71
C PHE A 118 -10.45 15.93 7.16
N GLY A 119 -11.21 16.14 8.24
CA GLY A 119 -12.07 15.11 8.83
C GLY A 119 -11.40 14.25 9.91
N TYR A 120 -10.11 14.44 10.16
CA TYR A 120 -9.38 13.81 11.25
C TYR A 120 -8.93 14.86 12.27
N GLU A 121 -9.06 14.55 13.55
CA GLU A 121 -8.42 15.33 14.61
C GLU A 121 -6.91 15.07 14.59
N SER A 122 -6.11 16.04 15.02
CA SER A 122 -4.69 15.80 15.26
C SER A 122 -4.54 14.86 16.45
N VAL A 123 -4.48 13.55 16.20
CA VAL A 123 -4.35 12.56 17.27
C VAL A 123 -2.88 12.50 17.69
N THR A 124 -2.51 13.29 18.70
CA THR A 124 -1.11 13.39 19.16
C THR A 124 -0.69 12.26 20.10
N ASP A 125 -1.63 11.51 20.67
CA ASP A 125 -1.37 10.62 21.81
C ASP A 125 -1.65 9.13 21.55
N VAL A 126 -1.70 8.68 20.30
CA VAL A 126 -1.87 7.25 19.97
C VAL A 126 -0.66 6.46 20.46
N LYS A 127 -0.90 5.41 21.26
CA LYS A 127 0.14 4.47 21.70
C LYS A 127 0.04 3.19 20.91
N PHE A 128 1.16 2.69 20.40
CA PHE A 128 1.21 1.40 19.72
C PHE A 128 1.75 0.32 20.65
N SER A 129 1.03 -0.80 20.76
CA SER A 129 1.54 -2.03 21.36
C SER A 129 1.82 -3.04 20.25
N PHE A 130 3.09 -3.20 19.91
CA PHE A 130 3.53 -4.17 18.91
C PHE A 130 3.46 -5.60 19.44
N THR A 131 3.18 -6.54 18.55
CA THR A 131 3.11 -7.97 18.87
C THR A 131 4.09 -8.74 17.98
N GLU A 132 4.31 -10.02 18.29
CA GLU A 132 5.10 -10.93 17.44
C GLU A 132 4.25 -11.60 16.35
N GLU A 133 2.96 -11.26 16.25
CA GLU A 133 2.07 -11.83 15.25
C GLU A 133 2.36 -11.25 13.87
N VAL A 134 2.43 -12.15 12.90
CA VAL A 134 2.70 -11.86 11.49
C VAL A 134 1.63 -12.53 10.65
N LYS A 135 1.10 -11.78 9.68
CA LYS A 135 0.05 -12.24 8.77
C LYS A 135 0.41 -11.88 7.34
N ASN A 136 0.22 -12.81 6.41
CA ASN A 136 0.34 -12.50 4.99
C ASN A 136 -0.95 -11.84 4.48
N ILE A 137 -0.86 -10.62 3.95
CA ILE A 137 -1.98 -9.87 3.39
C ILE A 137 -1.61 -9.46 1.96
N ALA A 138 -2.38 -9.93 0.98
CA ALA A 138 -2.16 -9.64 -0.45
C ALA A 138 -0.72 -9.96 -0.95
N GLY A 139 -0.07 -10.97 -0.37
CA GLY A 139 1.30 -11.36 -0.71
C GLY A 139 2.38 -10.68 0.11
N TYR A 140 2.04 -9.71 0.97
CA TYR A 140 2.97 -8.99 1.83
C TYR A 140 2.97 -9.55 3.25
N GLU A 141 4.14 -9.58 3.86
CA GLU A 141 4.31 -9.85 5.27
C GLU A 141 3.91 -8.61 6.06
N CYS A 142 2.84 -8.72 6.85
CA CYS A 142 2.33 -7.65 7.69
C CYS A 142 2.50 -8.00 9.16
N ASN A 143 3.14 -7.10 9.90
CA ASN A 143 3.27 -7.16 11.35
C ASN A 143 2.00 -6.64 12.02
N HIS A 144 1.68 -7.17 13.18
CA HIS A 144 0.49 -6.82 13.94
C HIS A 144 0.80 -5.92 15.14
N ALA A 145 -0.05 -4.91 15.36
CA ALA A 145 0.00 -4.02 16.51
C ALA A 145 -1.39 -3.55 16.93
N PHE A 146 -1.53 -3.15 18.19
CA PHE A 146 -2.71 -2.44 18.68
C PHE A 146 -2.44 -0.94 18.75
N ALA A 147 -3.29 -0.13 18.11
CA ALA A 147 -3.36 1.31 18.30
C ALA A 147 -4.31 1.63 19.46
N ILE A 148 -3.78 2.18 20.53
CA ILE A 148 -4.51 2.49 21.77
C ILE A 148 -4.71 4.00 21.82
N PHE A 149 -5.98 4.43 21.89
CA PHE A 149 -6.38 5.83 21.95
C PHE A 149 -6.70 6.21 23.41
N PRO A 150 -5.79 6.88 24.15
CA PRO A 150 -5.97 7.12 25.57
C PRO A 150 -7.17 8.02 25.90
N SER A 151 -7.57 8.87 24.96
CA SER A 151 -8.70 9.80 25.10
C SER A 151 -10.06 9.11 25.07
N SER A 152 -10.21 8.00 24.34
CA SER A 152 -11.49 7.28 24.21
C SER A 152 -11.48 5.88 24.84
N SER A 153 -10.32 5.38 25.29
CA SER A 153 -10.10 3.98 25.68
C SER A 153 -10.33 2.97 24.55
N ASP A 154 -10.47 3.43 23.30
CA ASP A 154 -10.62 2.56 22.15
C ASP A 154 -9.28 1.91 21.80
N THR A 155 -9.35 0.65 21.38
CA THR A 155 -8.20 -0.10 20.87
C THR A 155 -8.55 -0.61 19.48
N VAL A 156 -7.69 -0.30 18.51
CA VAL A 156 -7.86 -0.70 17.11
C VAL A 156 -6.73 -1.65 16.72
N GLU A 157 -7.09 -2.76 16.10
CA GLU A 157 -6.16 -3.72 15.52
C GLU A 157 -5.57 -3.15 14.22
N VAL A 158 -4.25 -3.18 14.07
CA VAL A 158 -3.55 -2.63 12.90
C VAL A 158 -2.54 -3.64 12.37
N TYR A 159 -2.55 -3.84 11.05
CA TYR A 159 -1.53 -4.58 10.32
C TYR A 159 -0.74 -3.62 9.44
N TYR A 160 0.58 -3.73 9.45
CA TYR A 160 1.48 -2.83 8.71
C TYR A 160 2.66 -3.59 8.09
N THR A 161 3.20 -3.06 6.99
CA THR A 161 4.35 -3.65 6.27
C THR A 161 5.39 -2.59 5.93
N ASP A 162 6.66 -2.97 5.92
CA ASP A 162 7.80 -2.14 5.49
C ASP A 162 8.20 -2.38 4.02
N GLN A 163 7.43 -3.22 3.31
CA GLN A 163 7.70 -3.61 1.93
C GLN A 163 7.19 -2.62 0.87
N LEU A 164 6.52 -1.54 1.30
CA LEU A 164 6.02 -0.45 0.45
C LEU A 164 6.72 0.86 0.84
N ASP A 165 7.24 1.63 -0.13
CA ASP A 165 7.87 2.94 0.12
C ASP A 165 6.80 4.03 0.33
N ILE A 166 6.06 3.90 1.43
CA ILE A 166 5.05 4.84 1.88
C ILE A 166 5.32 5.14 3.36
N LYS A 167 5.73 6.38 3.65
CA LYS A 167 6.11 6.88 4.96
C LYS A 167 5.16 7.99 5.35
N ASN A 168 4.53 7.84 6.51
CA ASN A 168 3.51 8.76 7.00
C ASN A 168 2.41 9.01 5.94
N PRO A 169 1.74 7.93 5.46
CA PRO A 169 0.71 7.99 4.41
C PRO A 169 -0.41 9.00 4.68
#